data_AF-A0A3C0J2N8-F1
#
_entry.id   AF-A0A3C0J2N8-F1
#
_cell.length_a   1.000
_cell.length_b   1.000
_cell.length_c   1.000
_cell.angle_alpha   90.00
_cell.angle_beta   90.00
_cell.angle_gamma   90.00
#
_symmetry.space_group_name_H-M   'P 1'
#
loop_
_entity.id
_entity.type
_entity.pdbx_description
1 polymer ?
#
loop_
_entity_poly.entity_id
_entity_poly.type
_entity_poly.pdbx_seq_one_letter_code
_entity_poly.pdbx_strand_id
1 'polypeptide(L)'
;LELMQRRGVPLGDNYADGGVMLFQGVRGTGVGGSGCACSALIMDGFVWKRMCEGEIRRALIVATGALLSPLSWQQGESVPCIANAVTLQV
;
A
#
# COMPACT_ATOMS: atom_id res chain seq x y z
N LEU A 1 5.29 9.12 -4.84
CA LEU A 1 6.27 8.92 -5.94
C LEU A 1 7.48 9.84 -5.84
N GLU A 2 7.29 11.11 -5.49
CA GLU A 2 8.37 12.11 -5.41
C GLU A 2 9.59 11.69 -4.57
N LEU A 3 9.38 11.12 -3.37
CA LEU A 3 10.49 10.64 -2.54
C LEU A 3 11.37 9.62 -3.28
N MET A 4 10.75 8.67 -3.97
CA MET A 4 11.46 7.61 -4.68
C MET A 4 12.23 8.19 -5.88
N GLN A 5 11.63 9.15 -6.59
CA GLN A 5 12.30 9.90 -7.67
C GLN A 5 13.54 10.65 -7.14
N ARG A 6 13.41 11.38 -6.03
CA ARG A 6 14.54 12.10 -5.39
C ARG A 6 15.66 11.16 -4.93
N ARG A 7 15.34 9.92 -4.61
CA ARG A 7 16.30 8.86 -4.24
C ARG A 7 16.87 8.10 -5.43
N GLY A 8 16.53 8.46 -6.66
CA GLY A 8 17.02 7.80 -7.87
C GLY A 8 16.35 6.46 -8.18
N VAL A 9 15.18 6.19 -7.60
CA VAL A 9 14.40 4.96 -7.82
C VAL A 9 13.01 5.32 -8.37
N PRO A 10 12.90 5.80 -9.62
CA PRO A 10 11.59 6.12 -10.19
C PRO A 10 10.76 4.85 -10.37
N LEU A 11 9.57 4.79 -9.76
CA LEU A 11 8.68 3.61 -9.88
C LEU A 11 7.88 3.59 -11.19
N GLY A 12 7.62 4.77 -11.79
CA GLY A 12 6.86 4.90 -13.04
C GLY A 12 5.47 4.27 -12.94
N ASP A 13 5.03 3.65 -14.05
CA ASP A 13 3.76 2.93 -14.13
C ASP A 13 3.76 1.58 -13.40
N ASN A 14 4.93 1.15 -12.90
CA ASN A 14 5.09 -0.09 -12.13
C ASN A 14 4.84 0.16 -10.63
N TYR A 15 3.81 0.94 -10.30
CA TYR A 15 3.40 1.24 -8.94
C TYR A 15 1.88 1.45 -8.89
N ALA A 16 1.26 0.87 -7.88
CA ALA A 16 -0.13 1.12 -7.56
C ALA A 16 -0.31 1.18 -6.04
N ASP A 17 -1.21 2.05 -5.59
CA ASP A 17 -1.60 2.14 -4.18
C ASP A 17 -2.83 1.29 -3.94
N GLY A 18 -2.74 0.38 -2.96
CA GLY A 18 -3.81 -0.57 -2.66
C GLY A 18 -5.12 0.11 -2.22
N GLY A 19 -5.03 1.22 -1.48
CA GLY A 19 -6.20 1.96 -1.02
C GLY A 19 -6.92 2.65 -2.17
N VAL A 20 -6.16 3.19 -3.13
CA VAL A 20 -6.72 3.74 -4.38
C VAL A 20 -7.39 2.65 -5.21
N MET A 21 -6.74 1.49 -5.37
CA MET A 21 -7.27 0.37 -6.14
C MET A 21 -8.59 -0.16 -5.58
N LEU A 22 -8.74 -0.25 -4.25
CA LEU A 22 -9.95 -0.77 -3.62
C LEU A 22 -11.17 0.15 -3.80
N PHE A 23 -10.97 1.47 -3.81
CA PHE A 23 -12.06 2.45 -3.78
C PHE A 23 -12.17 3.28 -5.06
N GLN A 24 -11.49 2.88 -6.14
CA GLN A 24 -11.55 3.58 -7.40
C GLN A 24 -13.02 3.68 -7.89
N GLY A 25 -13.52 4.91 -8.04
CA GLY A 25 -14.90 5.17 -8.49
C GLY A 25 -15.96 5.18 -7.37
N VAL A 26 -15.59 4.93 -6.11
CA VAL A 26 -16.50 5.03 -4.96
C VAL A 26 -16.55 6.48 -4.46
N ARG A 27 -17.74 7.09 -4.45
CA ARG A 27 -17.93 8.46 -3.95
C ARG A 27 -18.01 8.48 -2.43
N GLY A 28 -17.50 9.56 -1.82
CA GLY A 28 -17.71 9.85 -0.39
C GLY A 28 -16.80 9.09 0.58
N THR A 29 -15.70 8.50 0.10
CA THR A 29 -14.78 7.73 0.96
C THR A 29 -13.99 8.60 1.94
N GLY A 30 -13.79 9.89 1.66
CA GLY A 30 -13.28 10.92 2.59
C GLY A 30 -11.83 10.75 3.08
N VAL A 31 -11.35 9.51 3.08
CA VAL A 31 -10.04 9.00 3.45
C VAL A 31 -9.78 7.85 2.48
N GLY A 32 -8.59 7.78 1.87
CA GLY A 32 -8.22 6.63 1.03
C GLY A 32 -8.37 5.32 1.82
N GLY A 33 -8.51 4.19 1.13
CA GLY A 33 -8.79 2.86 1.72
C GLY A 33 -7.74 2.26 2.67
N SER A 34 -6.94 3.09 3.30
CA SER A 34 -5.83 2.74 4.19
C SER A 34 -6.37 2.09 5.48
N GLY A 35 -6.09 0.81 5.64
CA GLY A 35 -6.44 0.02 6.82
C GLY A 35 -5.77 -1.36 6.76
N CYS A 36 -5.74 -2.09 7.88
CA CYS A 36 -5.02 -3.38 7.96
C CYS A 36 -5.52 -4.41 6.94
N ALA A 37 -6.80 -4.37 6.56
CA ALA A 37 -7.38 -5.25 5.55
C ALA A 37 -6.95 -4.88 4.11
N CYS A 38 -6.52 -3.64 3.86
CA CYS A 38 -6.23 -3.17 2.50
C CYS A 38 -5.12 -3.97 1.83
N SER A 39 -3.99 -4.12 2.50
CA SER A 39 -2.84 -4.85 1.95
C SER A 39 -3.15 -6.34 1.75
N ALA A 40 -3.92 -6.94 2.66
CA ALA A 40 -4.35 -8.33 2.55
C ALA A 40 -5.32 -8.53 1.37
N LEU A 41 -6.34 -7.68 1.23
CA LEU A 41 -7.30 -7.74 0.13
C LEU A 41 -6.64 -7.52 -1.24
N ILE A 42 -5.67 -6.61 -1.32
CA ILE A 42 -4.92 -6.38 -2.56
C ILE A 42 -4.00 -7.56 -2.86
N MET A 43 -3.32 -8.11 -1.87
CA MET A 43 -2.48 -9.28 -2.04
C MET A 43 -3.29 -10.49 -2.54
N ASP A 44 -4.30 -10.91 -1.78
CA ASP A 44 -5.01 -12.17 -2.03
C ASP A 44 -6.08 -12.01 -3.12
N GLY A 45 -6.78 -10.88 -3.13
CA GLY A 45 -7.92 -10.65 -4.03
C GLY A 45 -7.53 -10.14 -5.43
N PHE A 46 -6.41 -9.43 -5.54
CA PHE A 46 -5.98 -8.85 -6.82
C PHE A 46 -4.66 -9.47 -7.31
N VAL A 47 -3.59 -9.34 -6.54
CA VAL A 47 -2.24 -9.75 -6.99
C VAL A 47 -2.20 -11.26 -7.22
N TRP A 48 -2.56 -12.05 -6.21
CA TRP A 48 -2.51 -13.51 -6.27
C TRP A 48 -3.36 -14.06 -7.42
N LYS A 49 -4.60 -13.56 -7.57
CA LYS A 49 -5.48 -13.95 -8.67
C LYS A 49 -4.83 -13.72 -10.04
N ARG A 50 -4.27 -12.53 -10.27
CA ARG A 50 -3.62 -12.19 -11.55
C ARG A 50 -2.31 -12.93 -11.77
N MET A 51 -1.65 -13.38 -10.70
CA MET A 51 -0.51 -14.28 -10.79
C MET A 51 -0.94 -15.68 -11.26
N CYS A 52 -2.05 -16.22 -10.75
CA CYS A 52 -2.63 -17.48 -11.22
C CYS A 52 -3.07 -17.40 -12.70
N GLU A 53 -3.52 -16.24 -13.16
CA GLU A 53 -3.89 -15.97 -14.56
C GLU A 53 -2.66 -15.72 -15.47
N GLY A 54 -1.45 -15.65 -14.89
CA GLY A 54 -0.19 -15.44 -15.62
C GLY A 54 0.08 -13.99 -16.03
N GLU A 55 -0.76 -13.04 -15.62
CA GLU A 55 -0.64 -11.61 -15.93
C GLU A 55 0.44 -10.91 -15.10
N ILE A 56 0.64 -11.38 -13.87
CA ILE A 56 1.70 -10.91 -12.97
C ILE A 56 2.65 -12.07 -12.70
N ARG A 57 3.95 -11.88 -12.96
CA ARG A 57 4.97 -12.90 -12.65
C ARG A 57 5.70 -12.64 -11.33
N ARG A 58 5.82 -11.36 -10.98
CA ARG A 58 6.52 -10.90 -9.77
C ARG A 58 5.87 -9.65 -9.25
N ALA A 59 5.55 -9.63 -7.97
CA ALA A 59 4.99 -8.47 -7.28
C ALA A 59 5.74 -8.23 -5.97
N LEU A 60 6.10 -6.97 -5.71
CA LEU A 60 6.59 -6.51 -4.41
C LEU A 60 5.42 -5.83 -3.68
N ILE A 61 4.94 -6.47 -2.63
CA ILE A 61 3.86 -5.94 -1.78
C ILE A 61 4.50 -5.26 -0.57
N VAL A 62 4.18 -3.98 -0.35
CA VAL A 62 4.71 -3.18 0.77
C VAL A 62 3.56 -2.72 1.64
N ALA A 63 3.36 -3.37 2.78
CA ALA A 63 2.34 -3.00 3.76
C ALA A 63 2.90 -1.93 4.71
N THR A 64 2.29 -0.75 4.71
CA THR A 64 2.69 0.40 5.54
C THR A 64 1.76 0.57 6.74
N GLY A 65 2.31 0.98 7.88
CA GLY A 65 1.55 1.30 9.09
C GLY A 65 2.09 2.53 9.81
N ALA A 66 1.19 3.29 10.41
CA ALA A 66 1.50 4.37 11.34
C ALA A 66 1.35 3.86 12.78
N LEU A 67 2.36 4.06 13.60
CA LEU A 67 2.45 3.57 14.97
C LEU A 67 2.06 4.70 15.94
N LEU A 68 0.76 4.99 16.07
CA LEU A 68 0.27 6.04 16.97
C LEU A 68 -0.76 5.52 17.98
N SER A 69 -0.90 6.29 19.05
CA SER A 69 -2.00 6.21 20.00
C SER A 69 -2.71 7.57 20.10
N PRO A 70 -3.95 7.62 20.62
CA PRO A 70 -4.62 8.90 20.88
C PRO A 70 -3.79 9.85 21.75
N LEU A 71 -3.08 9.29 22.74
CA LEU A 71 -2.25 10.05 23.66
C LEU A 71 -1.03 10.67 22.96
N SER A 72 -0.24 9.88 22.25
CA SER A 72 0.95 10.37 21.53
C SER A 72 0.59 11.45 20.50
N TRP A 73 -0.57 11.31 19.84
CA TRP A 73 -1.08 12.34 18.92
C TRP A 73 -1.42 13.65 19.65
N GLN A 74 -2.17 13.58 20.76
CA GLN A 74 -2.57 14.76 21.52
C GLN A 74 -1.39 15.48 22.17
N GLN A 75 -0.32 14.75 22.50
CA GLN A 75 0.91 15.31 23.05
C GLN A 75 1.81 15.97 21.98
N GLY A 76 1.42 15.89 20.70
CA GLY A 76 2.20 16.48 19.60
C GLY A 76 3.48 15.71 19.28
N GLU A 77 3.56 14.43 19.65
CA GLU A 77 4.70 13.60 19.31
C GLU A 77 4.74 13.31 17.81
N SER A 78 5.95 13.06 17.29
CA SER A 78 6.10 12.61 15.91
C SER A 78 5.50 11.21 15.75
N VAL A 79 4.74 10.98 14.67
CA VAL A 79 4.15 9.67 14.36
C VAL A 79 5.20 8.77 13.68
N PRO A 80 5.68 7.70 14.33
CA PRO A 80 6.57 6.74 13.71
C PRO A 80 5.80 5.90 12.68
N CYS A 81 6.45 5.54 11.58
CA CYS A 81 5.87 4.71 10.53
C CYS A 81 6.77 3.50 10.23
N ILE A 82 6.16 2.40 9.81
CA ILE A 82 6.85 1.16 9.41
C ILE A 82 6.32 0.66 8.06
N ALA A 83 7.17 -0.01 7.30
CA ALA A 83 6.81 -0.68 6.05
C ALA A 83 7.41 -2.09 6.04
N ASN A 84 6.55 -3.11 5.88
CA ASN A 84 6.98 -4.50 5.72
C ASN A 84 6.78 -4.91 4.26
N ALA A 85 7.80 -5.51 3.66
CA ALA A 85 7.79 -5.86 2.25
C ALA A 85 7.89 -7.38 2.04
N VAL A 86 7.04 -7.91 1.16
CA VAL A 86 7.05 -9.32 0.74
C VAL A 86 7.04 -9.37 -0.77
N THR A 87 7.87 -10.24 -1.35
CA THR A 87 7.86 -10.49 -2.80
C THR A 87 7.17 -11.81 -3.07
N LEU A 88 6.18 -11.80 -3.97
CA LEU A 88 5.56 -13.00 -4.52
C LEU A 88 6.10 -13.23 -5.94
N GLN A 89 6.40 -14.50 -6.27
CA GLN A 89 6.88 -14.93 -7.58
C GLN A 89 6.26 -16.29 -7.93
N VAL A 90 5.92 -16.50 -9.21
CA VAL A 90 5.51 -17.80 -9.78
C VAL A 90 6.54 -18.26 -10.80
#